data_AF-A0A961SNR6-F1
#
_entry.id   AF-A0A961SNR6-F1
#
_cell.length_a   1.000
_cell.length_b   1.000
_cell.length_c   1.000
_cell.angle_alpha   90.00
_cell.angle_beta   90.00
_cell.angle_gamma   90.00
#
_symmetry.space_group_name_H-M   'P 1'
#
loop_
_entity.id
_entity.type
_entity.pdbx_description
1 polymer ?
#
loop_
_entity_poly.entity_id
_entity_poly.type
_entity_poly.pdbx_seq_one_letter_code
_entity_poly.pdbx_strand_id
1 'polypeptide(L)'
;VRLASQLTGWDIDILTEEEESSRRQQEFVERSNLFMDALNVDEMVGQVLASEGFTSVEEVAYVDLDEIASIDGFDEETAQEIQNRARDHLEAIEAELDEKRRALGVEDELRTIPGITTAMMAAVGEDGVKTVEDFAGYAADDLVGWKERKDGQTTMHEGVFTPFGTTHAEAEEMIMAARLAVGWVTEEDLASGEETEDDAAEAQDQAEA
;
A
#
# COMPACT_ATOMS: atom_id res chain seq x y z
N VAL A 1 -12.60 21.11 17.65
CA VAL A 1 -11.97 20.20 16.68
C VAL A 1 -12.13 20.71 15.25
N ARG A 2 -13.33 20.79 14.68
CA ARG A 2 -13.56 21.32 13.30
C ARG A 2 -12.86 22.63 12.96
N LEU A 3 -12.87 23.63 13.84
CA LEU A 3 -12.24 24.92 13.54
C LEU A 3 -10.70 24.84 13.52
N ALA A 4 -10.12 23.99 14.37
CA ALA A 4 -8.68 23.74 14.39
C ALA A 4 -8.26 22.93 13.16
N SER A 5 -8.99 21.87 12.81
CA SER A 5 -8.77 21.09 11.59
C SER A 5 -8.90 21.93 10.31
N GLN A 6 -9.85 22.88 10.26
CA GLN A 6 -10.00 23.82 9.14
C GLN A 6 -8.85 24.84 9.05
N LEU A 7 -8.26 25.22 10.18
CA LEU A 7 -7.13 26.16 10.22
C LEU A 7 -5.79 25.48 9.90
N THR A 8 -5.63 24.21 10.27
CA THR A 8 -4.40 23.45 10.02
C THR A 8 -4.43 22.70 8.70
N GLY A 9 -5.62 22.31 8.22
CA GLY A 9 -5.77 21.39 7.08
C GLY A 9 -5.55 19.92 7.43
N TRP A 10 -5.37 19.59 8.71
CA TRP A 10 -5.17 18.22 9.20
C TRP A 10 -6.44 17.72 9.88
N ASP A 11 -6.77 16.45 9.70
CA ASP A 11 -7.80 15.82 10.54
C ASP A 11 -7.23 15.64 11.95
N ILE A 12 -7.98 16.06 12.97
CA ILE A 12 -7.49 16.11 14.36
C ILE A 12 -8.38 15.23 15.22
N ASP A 13 -7.88 14.07 15.60
CA ASP A 13 -8.51 13.21 16.58
C ASP A 13 -8.15 13.63 18.01
N ILE A 14 -9.17 13.87 18.84
CA ILE A 14 -8.99 14.14 20.27
C ILE A 14 -9.30 12.87 21.04
N LEU A 15 -8.26 12.28 21.59
CA LEU A 15 -8.34 11.14 22.50
C LEU A 15 -8.21 11.61 23.95
N THR A 16 -8.89 10.91 24.86
CA THR A 16 -8.62 11.01 26.29
C THR A 16 -7.29 10.36 26.64
N GLU A 17 -6.72 10.70 27.79
CA GLU A 17 -5.46 10.09 28.27
C GLU A 17 -5.58 8.56 28.39
N GLU A 18 -6.75 8.06 28.75
CA GLU A 18 -7.02 6.62 28.85
C GLU A 18 -7.08 5.93 27.48
N GLU A 19 -7.78 6.52 26.50
CA GLU A 19 -7.84 6.00 25.14
C GLU A 19 -6.46 6.01 24.47
N GLU A 20 -5.70 7.08 24.69
CA GLU A 20 -4.37 7.25 24.13
C GLU A 20 -3.37 6.26 24.73
N SER A 21 -3.40 6.06 26.05
CA SER A 21 -2.63 5.03 26.74
C SER A 21 -2.97 3.61 26.25
N SER A 22 -4.27 3.30 26.13
CA SER A 22 -4.75 2.02 25.62
C SER A 22 -4.29 1.76 24.18
N ARG A 23 -4.37 2.78 23.31
CA ARG A 23 -3.89 2.70 21.93
C ARG A 23 -2.39 2.39 21.88
N ARG A 24 -1.55 3.12 22.63
CA ARG A 24 -0.11 2.84 22.69
C ARG A 24 0.19 1.43 23.17
N GLN A 25 -0.54 0.94 24.17
CA GLN A 25 -0.34 -0.41 24.68
C GLN A 25 -0.71 -1.49 23.65
N GLN A 26 -1.79 -1.26 22.89
CA GLN A 26 -2.18 -2.14 21.79
C GLN A 26 -1.13 -2.14 20.67
N GLU A 27 -0.73 -0.95 20.19
CA GLU A 27 0.30 -0.81 19.16
C GLU A 27 1.63 -1.47 19.59
N PHE A 28 2.02 -1.32 20.86
CA PHE A 28 3.22 -1.95 21.39
C PHE A 28 3.14 -3.48 21.33
N VAL A 29 2.00 -4.06 21.73
CA VAL A 29 1.78 -5.52 21.68
C VAL A 29 1.73 -6.00 20.23
N GLU A 30 1.03 -5.30 19.35
CA GLU A 30 0.96 -5.63 17.93
C GLU A 30 2.33 -5.63 17.25
N ARG A 31 3.13 -4.58 17.48
CA ARG A 31 4.51 -4.48 16.95
C ARG A 31 5.43 -5.54 17.54
N SER A 32 5.32 -5.81 18.85
CA SER A 32 6.11 -6.87 19.49
C SER A 32 5.80 -8.24 18.87
N ASN A 33 4.51 -8.54 18.63
CA ASN A 33 4.07 -9.77 17.99
C ASN A 33 4.55 -9.85 16.53
N LEU A 34 4.43 -8.75 15.78
CA LEU A 34 4.94 -8.66 14.41
C LEU A 34 6.42 -9.08 14.34
N PHE A 35 7.26 -8.54 15.22
CA PHE A 35 8.69 -8.88 15.22
C PHE A 35 8.96 -10.31 15.70
N MET A 36 8.25 -10.79 16.71
CA MET A 36 8.37 -12.19 17.15
C MET A 36 8.06 -13.17 16.01
N ASP A 37 6.94 -12.96 15.32
CA ASP A 37 6.48 -13.85 14.26
C ASP A 37 7.35 -13.74 13.00
N ALA A 38 7.66 -12.51 12.56
CA ALA A 38 8.43 -12.29 11.34
C ALA A 38 9.91 -12.68 11.47
N LEU A 39 10.53 -12.35 12.61
CA LEU A 39 11.97 -12.52 12.82
C LEU A 39 12.30 -13.80 13.59
N ASN A 40 11.28 -14.55 14.03
CA ASN A 40 11.41 -15.75 14.86
C ASN A 40 12.32 -15.50 16.08
N VAL A 41 12.03 -14.41 16.79
CA VAL A 41 12.74 -13.98 18.01
C VAL A 41 11.87 -14.19 19.24
N ASP A 42 12.47 -14.14 20.42
CA ASP A 42 11.71 -14.22 21.66
C ASP A 42 10.99 -12.90 22.00
N GLU A 43 10.14 -12.97 23.01
CA GLU A 43 9.34 -11.84 23.49
C GLU A 43 10.19 -10.66 23.94
N MET A 44 11.35 -10.90 24.54
CA MET A 44 12.22 -9.82 25.02
C MET A 44 12.78 -9.03 23.84
N VAL A 45 13.29 -9.72 22.82
CA VAL A 45 13.83 -9.10 21.61
C VAL A 45 12.73 -8.34 20.85
N GLY A 46 11.55 -8.94 20.67
CA GLY A 46 10.42 -8.30 20.00
C GLY A 46 9.95 -7.02 20.72
N GLN A 47 9.85 -7.06 22.05
CA GLN A 47 9.51 -5.89 22.87
C GLN A 47 10.56 -4.80 22.82
N VAL A 48 11.84 -5.16 22.82
CA VAL A 48 12.95 -4.20 22.71
C VAL A 48 12.86 -3.47 21.37
N LEU A 49 12.72 -4.18 20.24
CA LEU A 49 12.56 -3.56 18.93
C LEU A 49 11.34 -2.63 18.86
N ALA A 50 10.20 -3.05 19.42
CA ALA A 50 9.01 -2.20 19.50
C ALA A 50 9.22 -0.96 20.39
N SER A 51 10.03 -1.07 21.44
CA SER A 51 10.33 0.04 22.36
C SER A 51 11.31 1.08 21.77
N GLU A 52 12.22 0.64 20.90
CA GLU A 52 13.12 1.51 20.14
C GLU A 52 12.39 2.26 19.02
N GLY A 53 11.14 1.86 18.72
CA GLY A 53 10.24 2.59 17.84
C GLY A 53 10.11 1.99 16.44
N PHE A 54 10.72 0.84 16.17
CA PHE A 54 10.54 0.14 14.90
C PHE A 54 9.06 -0.19 14.69
N THR A 55 8.56 0.09 13.49
CA THR A 55 7.14 -0.03 13.15
C THR A 55 6.85 -1.13 12.13
N SER A 56 7.86 -1.55 11.38
CA SER A 56 7.73 -2.54 10.29
C SER A 56 8.98 -3.42 10.17
N VAL A 57 8.83 -4.57 9.53
CA VAL A 57 9.93 -5.51 9.28
C VAL A 57 10.91 -4.93 8.25
N GLU A 58 10.39 -4.16 7.30
CA GLU A 58 11.14 -3.43 6.28
C GLU A 58 12.10 -2.42 6.92
N GLU A 59 11.65 -1.67 7.93
CA GLU A 59 12.50 -0.75 8.67
C GLU A 59 13.67 -1.49 9.31
N VAL A 60 13.41 -2.61 9.98
CA VAL A 60 14.46 -3.45 10.60
C VAL A 60 15.41 -4.01 9.53
N ALA A 61 14.91 -4.42 8.36
CA ALA A 61 15.71 -5.02 7.30
C ALA A 61 16.70 -4.03 6.64
N TYR A 62 16.34 -2.74 6.59
CA TYR A 62 17.04 -1.75 5.77
C TYR A 62 17.60 -0.54 6.53
N VAL A 63 17.36 -0.44 7.85
CA VAL A 63 18.04 0.53 8.71
C VAL A 63 19.55 0.27 8.76
N ASP A 64 20.33 1.29 9.12
CA ASP A 64 21.76 1.13 9.36
C ASP A 64 22.00 0.12 10.50
N LEU A 65 22.96 -0.79 10.28
CA LEU A 65 23.28 -1.85 11.24
C LEU A 65 23.65 -1.29 12.63
N ASP A 66 24.33 -0.14 12.64
CA ASP A 66 24.75 0.56 13.86
C ASP A 66 23.54 1.00 14.72
N GLU A 67 22.38 1.31 14.12
CA GLU A 67 21.18 1.68 14.89
C GLU A 67 20.68 0.49 15.71
N ILE A 68 20.63 -0.70 15.11
CA ILE A 68 20.22 -1.93 15.81
C ILE A 68 21.30 -2.36 16.81
N ALA A 69 22.58 -2.25 16.45
CA ALA A 69 23.68 -2.60 17.35
C ALA A 69 23.81 -1.64 18.55
N SER A 70 23.23 -0.43 18.47
CA SER A 70 23.22 0.54 19.57
C SER A 70 22.17 0.26 20.65
N ILE A 71 21.25 -0.66 20.38
CA ILE A 71 20.18 -1.08 21.30
C ILE A 71 20.79 -1.77 22.52
N ASP A 72 20.29 -1.43 23.72
CA ASP A 72 20.81 -2.01 24.96
C ASP A 72 20.62 -3.53 24.98
N GLY A 73 21.72 -4.25 25.17
CA GLY A 73 21.76 -5.72 25.18
C GLY A 73 21.98 -6.37 23.82
N PHE A 74 22.08 -5.61 22.72
CA PHE A 74 22.46 -6.15 21.40
C PHE A 74 23.95 -5.90 21.13
N ASP A 75 24.54 -6.78 20.33
CA ASP A 75 25.84 -6.60 19.73
C ASP A 75 25.74 -6.62 18.20
N GLU A 76 26.83 -6.29 17.51
CA GLU A 76 26.88 -6.22 16.04
C GLU A 76 26.51 -7.56 15.38
N GLU A 77 26.86 -8.70 16.01
CA GLU A 77 26.52 -10.03 15.52
C GLU A 77 25.00 -10.28 15.60
N THR A 78 24.41 -9.99 16.75
CA THR A 78 22.95 -10.11 16.99
C THR A 78 22.17 -9.18 16.06
N ALA A 79 22.62 -7.93 15.93
CA ALA A 79 22.02 -6.96 15.03
C ALA A 79 22.03 -7.46 13.57
N GLN A 80 23.17 -8.02 13.13
CA GLN A 80 23.31 -8.54 11.78
C GLN A 80 22.40 -9.75 11.54
N GLU A 81 22.27 -10.63 12.53
CA GLU A 81 21.35 -11.77 12.48
C GLU A 81 19.90 -11.33 12.36
N ILE A 82 19.46 -10.38 13.19
CA ILE A 82 18.09 -9.82 13.16
C ILE A 82 17.79 -9.22 11.79
N GLN A 83 18.71 -8.41 11.23
CA GLN A 83 18.52 -7.85 9.88
C GLN A 83 18.43 -8.92 8.80
N ASN A 84 19.26 -9.96 8.87
CA ASN A 84 19.22 -11.04 7.89
C ASN A 84 17.90 -11.78 7.94
N ARG A 85 17.40 -12.09 9.15
CA ARG A 85 16.07 -12.72 9.32
C ARG A 85 14.94 -11.82 8.80
N ALA A 86 15.04 -10.51 9.00
CA ALA A 86 14.08 -9.56 8.46
C ALA A 86 14.07 -9.61 6.92
N ARG A 87 15.24 -9.59 6.29
CA ARG A 87 15.37 -9.72 4.81
C ARG A 87 14.85 -11.06 4.31
N ASP A 88 15.23 -12.16 4.96
CA ASP A 88 14.77 -13.50 4.60
C ASP A 88 13.24 -13.61 4.68
N HIS A 89 12.63 -12.98 5.68
CA HIS A 89 11.17 -12.92 5.84
C HIS A 89 10.51 -12.16 4.68
N LEU A 90 11.04 -10.99 4.32
CA LEU A 90 10.52 -10.19 3.20
C LEU A 90 10.70 -10.91 1.86
N GLU A 91 11.84 -11.57 1.65
CA GLU A 91 12.08 -12.40 0.46
C GLU A 91 11.10 -13.58 0.38
N ALA A 92 10.76 -14.20 1.52
CA ALA A 92 9.78 -15.28 1.57
C ALA A 92 8.37 -14.78 1.20
N ILE A 93 7.94 -13.63 1.72
CA ILE A 93 6.67 -12.98 1.36
C ILE A 93 6.65 -12.65 -0.15
N GLU A 94 7.72 -12.04 -0.66
CA GLU A 94 7.82 -11.68 -2.07
C GLU A 94 7.74 -12.93 -2.97
N ALA A 95 8.39 -14.03 -2.58
CA ALA A 95 8.32 -15.29 -3.28
C ALA A 95 6.91 -15.91 -3.26
N GLU A 96 6.21 -15.85 -2.11
CA GLU A 96 4.83 -16.33 -1.99
C GLU A 96 3.88 -15.52 -2.89
N LEU A 97 4.00 -14.20 -2.90
CA LEU A 97 3.20 -13.32 -3.75
C LEU A 97 3.51 -13.54 -5.24
N ASP A 98 4.79 -13.73 -5.58
CA ASP A 98 5.23 -14.04 -6.94
C ASP A 98 4.67 -15.39 -7.42
N GLU A 99 4.63 -16.39 -6.55
CA GLU A 99 3.98 -17.68 -6.84
C GLU A 99 2.47 -17.51 -7.00
N LYS A 100 1.82 -16.76 -6.11
CA LYS A 100 0.37 -16.49 -6.14
C LYS A 100 -0.04 -15.81 -7.44
N ARG A 101 0.63 -14.72 -7.84
CA ARG A 101 0.30 -14.03 -9.11
C ARG A 101 0.51 -14.95 -10.32
N ARG A 102 1.55 -15.79 -10.32
CA ARG A 102 1.81 -16.75 -11.40
C ARG A 102 0.74 -17.83 -11.47
N ALA A 103 0.26 -18.31 -10.33
CA ALA A 103 -0.84 -19.26 -10.25
C ALA A 103 -2.15 -18.67 -10.80
N LEU A 104 -2.36 -17.37 -10.63
CA LEU A 104 -3.49 -16.61 -11.19
C LEU A 104 -3.31 -16.32 -12.70
N GLY A 105 -2.11 -16.53 -13.23
CA GLY A 105 -1.77 -16.31 -14.64
C GLY A 105 -1.44 -14.86 -14.98
N VAL A 106 -1.03 -14.08 -13.98
CA VAL A 106 -0.62 -12.69 -14.14
C VAL A 106 0.74 -12.60 -14.80
N GLU A 107 0.84 -11.83 -15.88
CA GLU A 107 2.04 -11.66 -16.70
C GLU A 107 3.08 -10.78 -16.01
N ASP A 108 4.36 -10.98 -16.36
CA ASP A 108 5.47 -10.24 -15.75
C ASP A 108 5.49 -8.77 -16.20
N GLU A 109 4.89 -8.50 -17.37
CA GLU A 109 4.81 -7.20 -18.02
C GLU A 109 4.11 -6.15 -17.14
N LEU A 110 3.21 -6.54 -16.23
CA LEU A 110 2.60 -5.59 -15.28
C LEU A 110 3.62 -4.92 -14.35
N ARG A 111 4.80 -5.53 -14.11
CA ARG A 111 5.89 -4.90 -13.35
C ARG A 111 6.48 -3.68 -14.05
N THR A 112 6.22 -3.50 -15.33
CA THR A 112 6.74 -2.36 -16.09
C THR A 112 5.98 -1.07 -15.79
N ILE A 113 4.77 -1.17 -15.23
CA ILE A 113 3.97 -0.04 -14.79
C ILE A 113 4.60 0.54 -13.51
N PRO A 114 4.97 1.83 -13.51
CA PRO A 114 5.54 2.47 -12.33
C PRO A 114 4.62 2.37 -11.11
N GLY A 115 5.18 2.00 -9.96
CA GLY A 115 4.43 1.89 -8.70
C GLY A 115 3.71 0.56 -8.47
N ILE A 116 3.62 -0.32 -9.48
CA ILE A 116 3.06 -1.67 -9.29
C ILE A 116 4.04 -2.56 -8.53
N THR A 117 3.56 -3.12 -7.41
CA THR A 117 4.28 -4.10 -6.59
C THR A 117 3.81 -5.53 -6.89
N THR A 118 4.58 -6.54 -6.50
CA THR A 118 4.17 -7.95 -6.65
C THR A 118 2.89 -8.26 -5.85
N ALA A 119 2.69 -7.60 -4.70
CA ALA A 119 1.44 -7.68 -3.94
C ALA A 119 0.23 -7.14 -4.73
N MET A 120 0.39 -5.98 -5.37
CA MET A 120 -0.63 -5.40 -6.25
C MET A 120 -0.93 -6.29 -7.45
N MET A 121 0.10 -6.89 -8.07
CA MET A 121 -0.08 -7.86 -9.17
C MET A 121 -0.89 -9.09 -8.73
N ALA A 122 -0.65 -9.59 -7.53
CA ALA A 122 -1.42 -10.70 -6.99
C ALA A 122 -2.89 -10.29 -6.75
N ALA A 123 -3.14 -9.06 -6.27
CA ALA A 123 -4.48 -8.53 -6.02
C ALA A 123 -5.29 -8.36 -7.32
N VAL A 124 -4.72 -7.73 -8.36
CA VAL A 124 -5.40 -7.62 -9.67
C VAL A 124 -5.61 -8.99 -10.32
N GLY A 125 -4.70 -9.95 -10.07
CA GLY A 125 -4.88 -11.34 -10.49
C GLY A 125 -6.10 -12.02 -9.87
N GLU A 126 -6.44 -11.70 -8.62
CA GLU A 126 -7.65 -12.21 -7.95
C GLU A 126 -8.93 -11.60 -8.54
N ASP A 127 -8.83 -10.36 -9.03
CA ASP A 127 -9.89 -9.67 -9.78
C ASP A 127 -9.97 -10.12 -11.26
N GLY A 128 -9.05 -10.98 -11.69
CA GLY A 128 -9.05 -11.61 -13.02
C GLY A 128 -8.24 -10.87 -14.08
N VAL A 129 -7.55 -9.79 -13.72
CA VAL A 129 -6.65 -9.03 -14.59
C VAL A 129 -5.28 -9.71 -14.67
N LYS A 130 -4.81 -9.94 -15.90
CA LYS A 130 -3.60 -10.75 -16.14
C LYS A 130 -2.54 -10.01 -16.94
N THR A 131 -2.97 -9.14 -17.85
CA THR A 131 -2.10 -8.45 -18.79
C THR A 131 -2.09 -6.95 -18.54
N VAL A 132 -1.12 -6.25 -19.13
CA VAL A 132 -1.08 -4.77 -19.12
C VAL A 132 -2.30 -4.18 -19.82
N GLU A 133 -2.82 -4.85 -20.85
CA GLU A 133 -4.03 -4.43 -21.57
C GLU A 133 -5.28 -4.55 -20.70
N ASP A 134 -5.42 -5.65 -19.94
CA ASP A 134 -6.51 -5.80 -18.98
C ASP A 134 -6.44 -4.69 -17.90
N PHE A 135 -5.23 -4.39 -17.41
CA PHE A 135 -5.04 -3.34 -16.40
C PHE A 135 -5.32 -1.93 -16.95
N ALA A 136 -4.98 -1.65 -18.21
CA ALA A 136 -5.27 -0.37 -18.86
C ALA A 136 -6.78 -0.06 -18.96
N GLY A 137 -7.61 -1.11 -18.88
CA GLY A 137 -9.06 -1.02 -18.85
C GLY A 137 -9.68 -0.67 -17.50
N TYR A 138 -8.90 -0.60 -16.41
CA TYR A 138 -9.42 -0.13 -15.13
C TYR A 138 -9.79 1.35 -15.18
N ALA A 139 -10.86 1.71 -14.46
CA ALA A 139 -11.08 3.06 -13.98
C ALA A 139 -10.34 3.27 -12.65
N ALA A 140 -10.04 4.53 -12.31
CA ALA A 140 -9.41 4.84 -11.03
C ALA A 140 -10.27 4.34 -9.84
N ASP A 141 -11.60 4.47 -9.95
CA ASP A 141 -12.56 3.99 -8.96
C ASP A 141 -12.52 2.46 -8.75
N ASP A 142 -12.16 1.67 -9.77
CA ASP A 142 -12.00 0.22 -9.62
C ASP A 142 -10.80 -0.12 -8.72
N LEU A 143 -9.76 0.73 -8.75
CA LEU A 143 -8.55 0.55 -7.97
C LEU A 143 -8.69 1.12 -6.55
N VAL A 144 -9.22 2.33 -6.40
CA VAL A 144 -9.27 3.01 -5.08
C VAL A 144 -10.61 2.94 -4.37
N GLY A 145 -11.66 2.52 -5.08
CA GLY A 145 -13.03 2.43 -4.58
C GLY A 145 -13.80 3.74 -4.68
N TRP A 146 -15.13 3.64 -4.72
CA TRP A 146 -16.03 4.78 -4.87
C TRP A 146 -17.10 4.84 -3.78
N LYS A 147 -17.72 6.01 -3.63
CA LYS A 147 -18.82 6.24 -2.68
C LYS A 147 -20.13 6.36 -3.41
N GLU A 148 -21.05 5.43 -3.15
CA GLU A 148 -22.41 5.49 -3.65
C GLU A 148 -23.34 6.09 -2.60
N ARG A 149 -24.17 7.06 -2.99
CA ARG A 149 -25.21 7.63 -2.12
C ARG A 149 -26.59 7.21 -2.61
N LYS A 150 -27.27 6.37 -1.83
CA LYS A 150 -28.64 5.93 -2.12
C LYS A 150 -29.51 6.07 -0.88
N ASP A 151 -30.71 6.63 -1.04
CA ASP A 151 -31.71 6.82 0.03
C ASP A 151 -31.17 7.54 1.30
N GLY A 152 -30.22 8.46 1.14
CA GLY A 152 -29.61 9.21 2.24
C GLY A 152 -28.51 8.47 3.01
N GLN A 153 -28.25 7.20 2.68
CA GLN A 153 -27.12 6.43 3.17
C GLN A 153 -25.96 6.50 2.17
N THR A 154 -24.73 6.58 2.67
CA THR A 154 -23.51 6.53 1.85
C THR A 154 -22.84 5.18 2.11
N THR A 155 -22.67 4.39 1.06
CA THR A 155 -21.96 3.11 1.08
C THR A 155 -20.63 3.28 0.35
N MET A 156 -19.55 2.85 0.99
CA MET A 156 -18.22 2.77 0.39
C MET A 156 -18.08 1.41 -0.28
N HIS A 157 -17.71 1.40 -1.55
CA HIS A 157 -17.27 0.19 -2.25
C HIS A 157 -15.75 0.24 -2.31
N GLU A 158 -15.08 -0.84 -1.90
CA GLU A 158 -13.62 -0.92 -1.89
C GLU A 158 -13.11 -1.31 -3.28
N GLY A 159 -12.01 -0.68 -3.69
CA GLY A 159 -11.29 -1.02 -4.92
C GLY A 159 -10.18 -2.03 -4.65
N VAL A 160 -9.61 -2.56 -5.73
CA VAL A 160 -8.57 -3.61 -5.68
C VAL A 160 -7.32 -3.15 -4.90
N PHE A 161 -7.01 -1.85 -4.92
CA PHE A 161 -5.85 -1.24 -4.26
C PHE A 161 -6.15 -0.50 -2.96
N THR A 162 -7.40 -0.53 -2.47
CA THR A 162 -7.74 0.04 -1.16
C THR A 162 -6.81 -0.45 -0.02
N PRO A 163 -6.43 -1.75 0.05
CA PRO A 163 -5.53 -2.24 1.11
C PRO A 163 -4.12 -1.65 1.08
N PHE A 164 -3.67 -1.13 -0.08
CA PHE A 164 -2.31 -0.58 -0.25
C PHE A 164 -2.24 0.93 0.00
N GLY A 165 -3.38 1.57 0.29
CA GLY A 165 -3.42 3.02 0.53
C GLY A 165 -3.13 3.86 -0.72
N THR A 166 -3.28 3.28 -1.92
CA THR A 166 -3.09 3.98 -3.19
C THR A 166 -4.09 5.13 -3.32
N THR A 167 -3.60 6.30 -3.67
CA THR A 167 -4.42 7.48 -3.91
C THR A 167 -5.02 7.45 -5.32
N HIS A 168 -6.09 8.21 -5.53
CA HIS A 168 -6.73 8.31 -6.85
C HIS A 168 -5.74 8.76 -7.93
N ALA A 169 -4.88 9.74 -7.62
CA ALA A 169 -3.89 10.25 -8.57
C ALA A 169 -2.82 9.20 -8.93
N GLU A 170 -2.37 8.40 -7.95
CA GLU A 170 -1.43 7.30 -8.21
C GLU A 170 -2.09 6.20 -9.06
N ALA A 171 -3.36 5.89 -8.81
CA ALA A 171 -4.11 4.94 -9.62
C ALA A 171 -4.28 5.43 -11.07
N GLU A 172 -4.62 6.70 -11.27
CA GLU A 172 -4.67 7.33 -12.60
C GLU A 172 -3.31 7.28 -13.30
N GLU A 173 -2.21 7.58 -12.61
CA GLU A 173 -0.86 7.51 -13.17
C GLU A 173 -0.51 6.09 -13.63
N MET A 174 -0.82 5.08 -12.81
CA MET A 174 -0.62 3.66 -13.16
C MET A 174 -1.44 3.27 -14.39
N ILE A 175 -2.73 3.63 -14.43
CA ILE A 175 -3.63 3.34 -15.55
C ILE A 175 -3.12 4.04 -16.82
N MET A 176 -2.74 5.31 -16.74
CA MET A 176 -2.22 6.06 -17.88
C MET A 176 -0.91 5.48 -18.40
N ALA A 177 -0.01 5.04 -17.51
CA ALA A 177 1.22 4.35 -17.90
C ALA A 177 0.92 3.03 -18.62
N ALA A 178 -0.07 2.27 -18.16
CA ALA A 178 -0.51 1.05 -18.82
C ALA A 178 -1.12 1.33 -20.20
N ARG A 179 -2.02 2.31 -20.30
CA ARG A 179 -2.63 2.78 -21.56
C ARG A 179 -1.60 3.23 -22.59
N LEU A 180 -0.56 3.94 -22.14
CA LEU A 180 0.58 4.31 -22.98
C LEU A 180 1.36 3.08 -23.44
N ALA A 181 1.63 2.13 -22.55
CA ALA A 181 2.38 0.92 -22.86
C ALA A 181 1.68 0.03 -23.91
N VAL A 182 0.34 -0.01 -23.91
CA VAL A 182 -0.45 -0.75 -24.90
C VAL A 182 -0.84 0.10 -26.13
N GLY A 183 -0.51 1.39 -26.13
CA GLY A 183 -0.74 2.30 -27.24
C GLY A 183 -2.18 2.79 -27.39
N TRP A 184 -2.97 2.75 -26.32
CA TRP A 184 -4.31 3.39 -26.27
C TRP A 184 -4.20 4.92 -26.20
N VAL A 185 -3.08 5.42 -25.67
CA VAL A 185 -2.75 6.85 -25.54
C VAL A 185 -1.34 7.06 -26.07
N THR A 186 -1.06 8.19 -26.71
CA THR A 186 0.27 8.56 -27.18
C THR A 186 0.96 9.56 -26.24
N GLU A 187 2.29 9.67 -26.35
CA GLU A 187 3.05 10.72 -25.62
C GLU A 187 2.62 12.14 -26.02
N GLU A 188 2.11 12.33 -27.25
CA GLU A 188 1.58 13.62 -27.70
C GLU A 188 0.25 13.96 -27.01
N ASP A 189 -0.64 12.98 -26.80
CA ASP A 189 -1.92 13.15 -26.09
C ASP A 189 -1.70 13.52 -24.61
N LEU A 190 -0.71 12.87 -23.98
CA LEU A 190 -0.29 13.19 -22.61
C LEU A 190 0.29 14.61 -22.50
N ALA A 191 0.99 15.08 -23.53
CA ALA A 191 1.60 16.41 -23.55
C ALA A 191 0.60 17.52 -23.92
N SER A 192 -0.47 17.21 -24.65
CA SER A 192 -1.54 18.15 -25.00
C SER A 192 -2.58 18.31 -23.88
N GLY A 193 -2.64 17.36 -22.94
CA GLY A 193 -3.67 17.32 -21.90
C GLY A 193 -5.05 17.05 -22.49
N GLU A 194 -5.12 16.42 -23.66
CA GLU A 194 -6.39 16.03 -24.26
C GLU A 194 -6.96 14.84 -23.51
N GLU A 195 -8.12 15.09 -22.89
CA GLU A 195 -9.05 14.12 -22.33
C GLU A 195 -9.21 12.93 -23.30
N THR A 196 -8.90 11.74 -22.80
CA THR A 196 -9.01 10.50 -23.59
C THR A 196 -10.48 10.18 -23.83
N GLU A 197 -10.82 9.35 -24.83
CA GLU A 197 -12.22 9.11 -25.24
C GLU A 197 -13.15 8.60 -24.10
N ASP A 198 -12.60 8.09 -22.98
CA ASP A 198 -13.35 7.74 -21.76
C ASP A 198 -13.81 8.95 -20.94
N ASP A 199 -13.00 10.01 -20.85
CA ASP A 199 -13.38 11.26 -20.17
C ASP A 199 -14.59 11.93 -20.85
N ALA A 200 -14.71 11.73 -22.18
CA ALA A 200 -15.83 12.22 -22.95
C ALA A 200 -17.14 11.44 -22.70
N ALA A 201 -17.06 10.18 -22.25
CA ALA A 201 -18.23 9.37 -21.90
C ALA A 201 -18.79 9.78 -20.53
N GLU A 202 -17.94 10.02 -19.53
CA GLU A 202 -18.38 10.51 -18.21
C GLU A 202 -18.93 11.94 -18.25
N ALA A 203 -18.38 12.80 -19.12
CA ALA A 203 -18.88 14.17 -19.29
C ALA A 203 -20.28 14.23 -19.92
N GLN A 204 -20.68 13.22 -20.72
CA GLN A 204 -22.02 13.15 -21.30
C GLN A 204 -23.08 12.69 -20.29
N ASP A 205 -22.75 11.73 -19.41
CA ASP A 205 -23.67 11.26 -18.37
C ASP A 205 -23.91 12.31 -17.27
N GLN A 206 -22.92 13.16 -16.97
CA GLN A 206 -23.11 14.29 -16.05
C GLN A 206 -23.87 15.49 -16.66
N ALA A 207 -23.95 15.59 -17.99
CA ALA A 207 -24.69 16.64 -18.67
C ALA A 207 -26.18 16.33 -18.88
N GLU A 208 -26.58 15.05 -18.79
CA GLU A 208 -27.97 14.60 -18.96
C GLU A 208 -28.71 14.30 -17.64
N ALA A 209 -28.05 14.45 -16.47
CA ALA A 209 -28.63 14.25 -15.13
C ALA A 209 -29.17 15.52 -14.45
#